data_AF-A0A7J3MT12-F1
#
_entry.id   AF-A0A7J3MT12-F1
#
_cell.length_a   1.000
_cell.length_b   1.000
_cell.length_c   1.000
_cell.angle_alpha   90.00
_cell.angle_beta   90.00
_cell.angle_gamma   90.00
#
_symmetry.space_group_name_H-M   'P 1'
#
loop_
_entity.id
_entity.type
_entity.pdbx_description
1 polymer ?
#
loop_
_entity_poly.entity_id
_entity_poly.type
_entity_poly.pdbx_seq_one_letter_code
_entity_poly.pdbx_strand_id
1 'polypeptide(L)'
;MKPRELELPALLERLINEHDEIKKSFRELSTLLFENKFLTVANKLEELKLIIDQHIIDEEAKILKFLLNTVSKEESSQAIAIFQQHREIHQLLKELQENVQLLRKESAIIRDELENIMMIHFEAEEHQIFPPVFKLYKKVL
;
A
#
# COMPACT_ATOMS: atom_id res chain seq x y z
N MET A 1 0.05 9.62 11.22
CA MET A 1 0.44 10.64 10.23
C MET A 1 -0.82 11.37 9.76
N LYS A 2 -0.71 12.44 8.96
CA LYS A 2 -1.87 13.16 8.38
C LYS A 2 -1.90 12.91 6.87
N PRO A 3 -3.08 12.93 6.22
CA PRO A 3 -3.12 12.85 4.76
C PRO A 3 -2.40 14.05 4.14
N ARG A 4 -1.76 13.83 2.99
CA ARG A 4 -1.03 14.87 2.25
C ARG A 4 -2.01 15.88 1.67
N GLU A 5 -1.66 17.16 1.66
CA GLU A 5 -2.48 18.25 1.09
C GLU A 5 -2.35 18.32 -0.45
N LEU A 6 -2.65 17.22 -1.13
CA LEU A 6 -2.71 17.11 -2.59
C LEU A 6 -4.15 17.05 -3.10
N GLU A 7 -4.41 17.70 -4.24
CA GLU A 7 -5.65 17.50 -5.00
C GLU A 7 -5.71 16.10 -5.60
N LEU A 8 -6.92 15.58 -5.81
CA LEU A 8 -7.13 14.18 -6.18
C LEU A 8 -6.31 13.73 -7.41
N PRO A 9 -6.21 14.49 -8.52
CA PRO A 9 -5.36 14.11 -9.64
C PRO A 9 -3.88 13.94 -9.28
N ALA A 10 -3.31 14.90 -8.54
CA ALA A 10 -1.91 14.85 -8.12
C ALA A 10 -1.67 13.76 -7.07
N LEU A 11 -2.68 13.47 -6.24
CA LEU A 11 -2.62 12.38 -5.30
C LEU A 11 -2.56 11.03 -6.01
N LEU A 12 -3.44 10.78 -6.99
CA LEU A 12 -3.45 9.53 -7.75
C LEU A 12 -2.10 9.28 -8.45
N GLU A 13 -1.52 10.31 -9.06
CA GLU A 13 -0.18 10.21 -9.65
C GLU A 13 0.89 9.88 -8.62
N ARG A 14 0.83 10.49 -7.42
CA ARG A 14 1.75 10.17 -6.32
C ARG A 14 1.61 8.72 -5.87
N LEU A 15 0.38 8.22 -5.68
CA LEU A 15 0.12 6.86 -5.22
C LEU A 15 0.66 5.81 -6.22
N ILE A 16 0.42 6.02 -7.53
CA ILE A 16 0.97 5.14 -8.57
C ILE A 16 2.51 5.11 -8.53
N ASN A 17 3.16 6.26 -8.37
CA ASN A 17 4.62 6.30 -8.23
C ASN A 17 5.09 5.56 -6.97
N GLU A 18 4.33 5.62 -5.88
CA GLU A 18 4.63 4.88 -4.64
C GLU A 18 4.53 3.38 -4.81
N HIS A 19 3.62 2.87 -5.66
CA HIS A 19 3.57 1.45 -5.99
C HIS A 19 4.92 0.97 -6.54
N ASP A 20 5.56 1.76 -7.41
CA ASP A 20 6.86 1.43 -7.98
C ASP A 20 8.02 1.57 -6.96
N GLU A 21 7.97 2.58 -6.09
CA GLU A 21 8.91 2.73 -4.96
C GLU A 21 8.84 1.51 -4.02
N ILE A 22 7.62 1.03 -3.73
CA ILE A 22 7.36 -0.14 -2.88
C ILE A 22 7.83 -1.43 -3.56
N LYS A 23 7.48 -1.64 -4.84
CA LYS A 23 7.97 -2.79 -5.65
C LYS A 23 9.50 -2.87 -5.65
N LYS A 24 10.18 -1.73 -5.82
CA LYS A 24 11.65 -1.68 -5.76
C LYS A 24 12.16 -2.06 -4.37
N SER A 25 11.51 -1.58 -3.31
CA SER A 25 11.88 -1.90 -1.93
C SER A 25 11.77 -3.41 -1.64
N PHE A 26 10.76 -4.10 -2.17
CA PHE A 26 10.67 -5.56 -2.04
C PHE A 26 11.83 -6.32 -2.71
N ARG A 27 12.26 -5.89 -3.90
CA ARG A 27 13.43 -6.48 -4.57
C ARG A 27 14.72 -6.29 -3.76
N GLU A 28 14.88 -5.13 -3.16
CA GLU A 28 16.00 -4.83 -2.27
C GLU A 28 15.95 -5.69 -1.01
N LEU A 29 14.77 -5.79 -0.36
CA LEU A 29 14.57 -6.65 0.80
C LEU A 29 14.87 -8.12 0.51
N SER A 30 14.46 -8.63 -0.66
CA SER A 30 14.77 -9.98 -1.13
C SER A 30 16.28 -10.24 -1.13
N THR A 31 17.04 -9.31 -1.72
CA THR A 31 18.50 -9.40 -1.82
C THR A 31 19.15 -9.36 -0.44
N LEU A 32 18.72 -8.43 0.42
CA LEU A 32 19.26 -8.27 1.77
C LEU A 32 18.97 -9.48 2.67
N LEU A 33 17.77 -10.07 2.56
CA LEU A 33 17.40 -11.30 3.27
C LEU A 33 18.25 -12.49 2.80
N PHE A 34 18.45 -12.64 1.50
CA PHE A 34 19.32 -13.68 0.93
C PHE A 34 20.77 -13.55 1.43
N GLU A 35 21.27 -12.32 1.54
CA GLU A 35 22.60 -12.01 2.06
C GLU A 35 22.69 -12.04 3.61
N ASN A 36 21.61 -12.40 4.31
CA ASN A 36 21.50 -12.42 5.78
C ASN A 36 21.84 -11.05 6.45
N LYS A 37 21.59 -9.94 5.76
CA LYS A 37 21.85 -8.57 6.26
C LYS A 37 20.70 -8.05 7.11
N PHE A 38 20.32 -8.78 8.16
CA PHE A 38 19.10 -8.52 8.95
C PHE A 38 19.01 -7.11 9.55
N LEU A 39 20.12 -6.51 9.99
CA LEU A 39 20.11 -5.13 10.50
C LEU A 39 19.75 -4.12 9.39
N THR A 40 20.24 -4.33 8.17
CA THR A 40 19.91 -3.50 7.02
C THR A 40 18.47 -3.73 6.57
N VAL A 41 17.99 -4.99 6.63
CA VAL A 41 16.58 -5.32 6.39
C VAL A 41 15.68 -4.58 7.37
N ALA A 42 16.02 -4.56 8.66
CA ALA A 42 15.23 -3.86 9.69
C ALA A 42 15.07 -2.37 9.37
N ASN A 43 16.16 -1.67 9.09
CA ASN A 43 16.11 -0.24 8.72
C ASN A 43 15.27 -0.02 7.44
N LYS A 44 15.44 -0.89 6.44
CA LYS A 44 14.68 -0.80 5.18
C LYS A 44 13.19 -1.05 5.39
N LEU A 45 12.82 -1.94 6.31
CA LEU A 45 11.43 -2.19 6.68
C LEU A 45 10.80 -0.99 7.40
N GLU A 46 11.56 -0.25 8.20
CA GLU A 46 11.08 1.00 8.81
C GLU A 46 10.78 2.06 7.75
N GLU A 47 11.68 2.24 6.78
CA GLU A 47 11.46 3.13 5.63
C GLU A 47 10.22 2.70 4.82
N LEU A 48 10.14 1.42 4.47
CA LEU A 48 9.00 0.87 3.72
C LEU A 48 7.69 1.06 4.48
N LYS A 49 7.70 0.85 5.81
CA LYS A 49 6.54 1.06 6.66
C LYS A 49 6.04 2.48 6.62
N LEU A 50 6.93 3.48 6.66
CA LEU A 50 6.52 4.88 6.59
C LEU A 50 5.85 5.22 5.25
N ILE A 51 6.35 4.64 4.15
CA ILE A 51 5.75 4.82 2.82
C ILE A 51 4.35 4.20 2.77
N ILE A 52 4.23 2.91 3.16
CA ILE A 52 2.95 2.17 3.16
C ILE A 52 1.93 2.85 4.08
N ASP A 53 2.33 3.25 5.29
CA ASP A 53 1.42 3.91 6.23
C ASP A 53 0.90 5.25 5.67
N GLN A 54 1.76 6.06 5.04
CA GLN A 54 1.31 7.32 4.44
C GLN A 54 0.38 7.08 3.24
N HIS A 55 0.71 6.09 2.42
CA HIS A 55 -0.04 5.68 1.24
C HIS A 55 -1.48 5.32 1.62
N ILE A 56 -1.64 4.37 2.54
CA ILE A 56 -2.94 3.91 3.06
C ILE A 56 -3.74 5.07 3.67
N ILE A 57 -3.08 5.96 4.43
CA ILE A 57 -3.74 7.12 5.03
C ILE A 57 -4.32 8.05 3.96
N ASP A 58 -3.57 8.30 2.89
CA ASP A 58 -4.02 9.15 1.80
C ASP A 58 -5.22 8.54 1.07
N GLU A 59 -5.18 7.23 0.81
CA GLU A 59 -6.26 6.49 0.15
C GLU A 59 -7.54 6.50 0.97
N GLU A 60 -7.47 6.15 2.24
CA GLU A 60 -8.64 6.10 3.12
C GLU A 60 -9.22 7.50 3.36
N ALA A 61 -8.36 8.49 3.62
CA ALA A 61 -8.81 9.83 3.97
C ALA A 61 -9.31 10.63 2.77
N LYS A 62 -8.83 10.34 1.56
CA LYS A 62 -9.15 11.11 0.36
C LYS A 62 -9.94 10.31 -0.67
N ILE A 63 -9.43 9.15 -1.10
CA ILE A 63 -10.06 8.38 -2.17
C ILE A 63 -11.34 7.69 -1.68
N LEU A 64 -11.24 6.89 -0.61
CA LEU A 64 -12.39 6.20 -0.06
C LEU A 64 -13.44 7.20 0.40
N LYS A 65 -13.03 8.24 1.13
CA LYS A 65 -13.94 9.32 1.56
C LYS A 65 -14.63 10.00 0.38
N PHE A 66 -13.90 10.30 -0.70
CA PHE A 66 -14.50 10.88 -1.91
C PHE A 66 -15.56 9.96 -2.51
N LEU A 67 -15.25 8.66 -2.65
CA LEU A 67 -16.21 7.67 -3.16
C LEU A 67 -17.46 7.59 -2.28
N LEU A 68 -17.31 7.45 -0.97
CA LEU A 68 -18.43 7.36 -0.02
C LEU A 68 -19.32 8.62 -0.01
N ASN A 69 -18.76 9.79 -0.33
CA ASN A 69 -19.50 11.04 -0.41
C ASN A 69 -20.19 11.26 -1.76
N THR A 70 -19.78 10.53 -2.80
CA THR A 70 -20.17 10.85 -4.18
C THR A 70 -21.08 9.78 -4.79
N VAL A 71 -20.95 8.52 -4.39
CA VAL A 71 -21.74 7.39 -4.90
C VAL A 71 -22.45 6.64 -3.77
N SER A 72 -23.41 5.80 -4.14
CA SER A 72 -24.10 4.94 -3.18
C SER A 72 -23.16 3.91 -2.53
N LYS A 73 -23.60 3.35 -1.40
CA LYS A 73 -22.83 2.30 -0.71
C LYS A 73 -22.60 1.10 -1.63
N GLU A 74 -23.63 0.72 -2.39
CA GLU A 74 -23.60 -0.38 -3.34
C GLU A 74 -22.54 -0.14 -4.42
N GLU A 75 -22.48 1.07 -4.99
CA GLU A 75 -21.48 1.46 -5.99
C GLU A 75 -20.05 1.53 -5.41
N SER A 76 -19.90 1.85 -4.12
CA SER A 76 -18.60 1.88 -3.43
C SER A 76 -18.13 0.52 -2.90
N SER A 77 -18.96 -0.53 -2.94
CA SER A 77 -18.72 -1.80 -2.26
C SER A 77 -17.41 -2.49 -2.69
N GLN A 78 -17.07 -2.42 -3.98
CA GLN A 78 -15.84 -2.97 -4.51
C GLN A 78 -14.60 -2.23 -3.99
N ALA A 79 -14.64 -0.90 -3.92
CA ALA A 79 -13.56 -0.08 -3.35
C ALA A 79 -13.35 -0.36 -1.86
N ILE A 80 -14.45 -0.51 -1.12
CA ILE A 80 -14.39 -0.90 0.30
C ILE A 80 -13.70 -2.26 0.46
N ALA A 81 -14.04 -3.25 -0.38
CA ALA A 81 -13.43 -4.58 -0.31
C ALA A 81 -11.92 -4.55 -0.60
N ILE A 82 -11.48 -3.71 -1.55
CA ILE A 82 -10.04 -3.54 -1.85
C ILE A 82 -9.31 -2.89 -0.68
N PHE A 83 -9.80 -1.76 -0.15
CA PHE A 83 -9.15 -1.10 0.98
C PHE A 83 -9.22 -1.89 2.30
N GLN A 84 -10.12 -2.87 2.43
CA GLN A 84 -10.09 -3.80 3.57
C GLN A 84 -8.81 -4.65 3.61
N GLN A 85 -8.11 -4.82 2.49
CA GLN A 85 -6.83 -5.54 2.41
C GLN A 85 -5.71 -4.83 3.18
N HIS A 86 -5.82 -3.51 3.43
CA HIS A 86 -4.85 -2.75 4.24
C HIS A 86 -4.60 -3.37 5.61
N ARG A 87 -5.62 -3.99 6.20
CA ARG A 87 -5.50 -4.68 7.50
C ARG A 87 -4.52 -5.85 7.42
N GLU A 88 -4.62 -6.65 6.37
CA GLU A 88 -3.76 -7.82 6.15
C GLU A 88 -2.34 -7.37 5.79
N ILE A 89 -2.20 -6.34 4.96
CA ILE A 89 -0.92 -5.70 4.65
C ILE A 89 -0.20 -5.24 5.93
N HIS A 90 -0.90 -4.52 6.82
CA HIS A 90 -0.32 -4.08 8.09
C HIS A 90 0.07 -5.25 9.00
N GLN A 91 -0.73 -6.32 9.01
CA GLN A 91 -0.43 -7.51 9.80
C GLN A 91 0.85 -8.19 9.30
N LEU A 92 0.96 -8.45 7.99
CA LEU A 92 2.12 -9.09 7.38
C LEU A 92 3.38 -8.22 7.53
N LEU A 93 3.26 -6.89 7.38
CA LEU A 93 4.37 -5.97 7.60
C LEU A 93 4.89 -6.03 9.04
N LYS A 94 3.98 -6.04 10.02
CA LYS A 94 4.35 -6.18 11.43
C LYS A 94 5.01 -7.53 11.70
N GLU A 95 4.44 -8.60 11.18
CA GLU A 95 4.98 -9.96 11.35
C GLU A 95 6.39 -10.07 10.73
N LEU A 96 6.60 -9.48 9.56
CA LEU A 96 7.91 -9.42 8.92
C LEU A 96 8.93 -8.66 9.78
N GLN A 97 8.55 -7.51 10.34
CA GLN A 97 9.42 -6.74 11.25
C GLN A 97 9.82 -7.56 12.48
N GLU A 98 8.87 -8.24 13.11
CA GLU A 98 9.13 -9.09 14.28
C GLU A 98 10.05 -10.27 13.92
N ASN A 99 9.83 -10.92 12.78
CA ASN A 99 10.66 -12.04 12.34
C ASN A 99 12.10 -11.61 11.99
N VAL A 100 12.27 -10.45 11.34
CA VAL A 100 13.60 -9.90 11.02
C VAL A 100 14.36 -9.54 12.29
N GLN A 101 13.70 -8.93 13.29
CA GLN A 101 14.32 -8.63 14.58
C GLN A 101 14.76 -9.88 15.34
N LEU A 102 14.02 -10.98 15.19
CA LEU A 102 14.34 -12.28 15.78
C LEU A 102 15.28 -13.13 14.92
N LEU A 103 15.80 -12.61 13.80
CA LEU A 103 16.69 -13.29 12.86
C LEU A 103 16.11 -14.62 12.33
N ARG A 104 14.79 -14.66 12.15
CA ARG A 104 14.05 -15.85 11.74
C ARG A 104 14.16 -16.09 10.24
N LYS A 105 14.34 -17.35 9.83
CA LYS A 105 14.45 -17.74 8.41
C LYS A 105 13.12 -17.56 7.67
N GLU A 106 12.03 -17.60 8.42
CA GLU A 106 10.65 -17.38 7.99
C GLU A 106 10.42 -15.96 7.44
N SER A 107 11.32 -15.00 7.73
CA SER A 107 11.27 -13.63 7.18
C SER A 107 11.16 -13.60 5.65
N ALA A 108 11.79 -14.55 4.95
CA ALA A 108 11.69 -14.62 3.49
C ALA A 108 10.27 -14.96 3.02
N ILE A 109 9.61 -15.91 3.70
CA ILE A 109 8.26 -16.37 3.38
C ILE A 109 7.25 -15.24 3.60
N ILE A 110 7.30 -14.60 4.77
CA ILE A 110 6.39 -13.50 5.12
C ILE A 110 6.60 -12.31 4.18
N ARG A 111 7.85 -12.04 3.77
CA ARG A 111 8.14 -11.01 2.76
C ARG A 111 7.51 -11.34 1.42
N ASP A 112 7.62 -12.58 0.95
CA ASP A 112 7.00 -13.02 -0.31
C ASP A 112 5.45 -12.93 -0.25
N GLU A 113 4.85 -13.29 0.89
CA GLU A 113 3.40 -13.16 1.12
C GLU A 113 2.96 -11.69 1.11
N LEU A 114 3.70 -10.81 1.80
CA LEU A 114 3.46 -9.38 1.80
C LEU A 114 3.62 -8.76 0.41
N GLU A 115 4.66 -9.13 -0.33
CA GLU A 115 4.87 -8.67 -1.69
C GLU A 115 3.69 -9.09 -2.59
N ASN A 116 3.26 -10.35 -2.49
CA ASN A 116 2.16 -10.87 -3.30
C ASN A 116 0.84 -10.15 -3.05
N ILE A 117 0.44 -9.95 -1.79
CA ILE A 117 -0.81 -9.21 -1.50
C ILE A 117 -0.73 -7.76 -1.97
N MET A 118 0.43 -7.10 -1.81
CA MET A 118 0.63 -5.73 -2.29
C MET A 118 0.54 -5.64 -3.82
N MET A 119 1.06 -6.61 -4.56
CA MET A 119 0.94 -6.61 -6.03
C MET A 119 -0.50 -6.75 -6.50
N ILE A 120 -1.26 -7.65 -5.87
CA ILE A 120 -2.69 -7.84 -6.15
C ILE A 120 -3.47 -6.58 -5.82
N HIS A 121 -3.15 -5.95 -4.68
CA HIS A 121 -3.77 -4.73 -4.21
C HIS A 121 -3.55 -3.56 -5.18
N PHE A 122 -2.28 -3.30 -5.54
CA PHE A 122 -1.93 -2.26 -6.51
C PHE A 122 -2.59 -2.47 -7.87
N GLU A 123 -2.64 -3.70 -8.36
CA GLU A 123 -3.31 -4.01 -9.62
C GLU A 123 -4.81 -3.69 -9.53
N ALA A 124 -5.46 -4.04 -8.42
CA ALA A 124 -6.85 -3.73 -8.20
C ALA A 124 -7.10 -2.22 -8.14
N GLU A 125 -6.24 -1.45 -7.48
CA GLU A 125 -6.37 0.00 -7.39
C GLU A 125 -6.19 0.69 -8.72
N GLU A 126 -5.09 0.39 -9.41
CA GLU A 126 -4.73 1.02 -10.69
C GLU A 126 -5.76 0.75 -11.79
N HIS A 127 -6.40 -0.43 -11.77
CA HIS A 127 -7.35 -0.81 -12.84
C HIS A 127 -8.81 -0.61 -12.45
N GLN A 128 -9.15 -0.76 -11.17
CA GLN A 128 -10.54 -0.82 -10.73
C GLN A 128 -10.96 0.40 -9.90
N ILE A 129 -10.01 1.12 -9.29
CA ILE A 129 -10.32 2.24 -8.37
C ILE A 129 -9.91 3.59 -8.96
N PHE A 130 -8.64 3.77 -9.33
CA PHE A 130 -8.11 5.07 -9.73
C PHE A 130 -8.78 5.62 -11.01
N PRO A 131 -8.99 4.83 -12.07
CA PRO A 131 -9.66 5.33 -13.28
C PRO A 131 -11.10 5.82 -13.04
N PRO A 132 -12.01 5.06 -12.38
CA PRO A 132 -13.35 5.56 -12.11
C PRO A 132 -13.36 6.73 -11.11
N VAL A 133 -12.48 6.75 -10.11
CA VAL A 133 -12.32 7.88 -9.18
C VAL A 133 -11.99 9.17 -9.95
N PHE A 134 -11.01 9.11 -10.85
CA PHE A 134 -10.61 10.25 -11.66
C PHE A 134 -11.73 10.72 -12.60
N LYS A 135 -12.43 9.78 -13.24
CA LYS A 135 -13.58 10.08 -14.11
C LYS A 135 -14.72 10.73 -13.34
N LEU A 136 -14.98 10.27 -12.13
CA LEU A 136 -16.03 10.80 -11.26
C LEU A 136 -15.66 12.21 -10.77
N TYR A 137 -14.43 12.43 -10.33
CA TYR A 137 -13.94 13.74 -9.91
C TYR A 137 -14.10 14.81 -11.00
N LYS A 138 -13.77 14.47 -12.26
CA LYS A 138 -13.99 15.36 -13.41
C LYS A 138 -15.45 15.72 -13.72
N LYS A 139 -16.42 14.96 -13.21
CA LYS A 139 -17.85 15.22 -13.42
C LYS A 139 -18.47 16.08 -12.32
N VAL A 140 -17.84 16.11 -11.15
CA VAL A 140 -18.36 16.79 -9.94
C VAL A 140 -17.77 18.19 -9.80
N LEU A 141 -16.63 18.47 -10.46
CA LEU A 141 -16.11 19.81 -10.72
C LEU A 141 -16.77 20.44 -11.94
#